data_AF-A0A348W783-F1
#
_entry.id   AF-A0A348W783-F1
#
_cell.length_a   1.000
_cell.length_b   1.000
_cell.length_c   1.000
_cell.angle_alpha   90.00
_cell.angle_beta   90.00
_cell.angle_gamma   90.00
#
_symmetry.space_group_name_H-M   'P 1'
#
loop_
_entity.id
_entity.type
_entity.pdbx_description
1 polymer ?
#
loop_
_entity_poly.entity_id
_entity_poly.type
_entity_poly.pdbx_seq_one_letter_code
_entity_poly.pdbx_strand_id
1 'polypeptide(L)' 'MTHDFTPRLMAARAAAKFLGISESKLRTLAIPRKTFGGNVVWDRADLDAYADSLPYEGGEGLATWDNSGEADDIWRAN' A
#
# COMPACT_ATOMS: atom_id res chain seq x y z
N MET A 1 9.28 24.10 -3.07
CA MET A 1 8.44 22.91 -3.34
C MET A 1 9.38 21.74 -3.54
N THR A 2 9.50 20.86 -2.55
CA THR A 2 10.30 19.63 -2.69
C THR A 2 9.48 18.68 -3.55
N HIS A 3 9.87 18.50 -4.81
CA HIS A 3 9.34 17.42 -5.62
C HIS A 3 9.85 16.13 -5.01
N ASP A 4 8.99 15.45 -4.24
CA ASP A 4 9.23 14.13 -3.69
C ASP A 4 9.22 13.15 -4.87
N PHE A 5 10.32 13.12 -5.62
CA PHE A 5 10.54 12.10 -6.63
C PHE A 5 10.75 10.81 -5.89
N THR A 6 9.71 9.98 -5.79
CA THR A 6 9.87 8.61 -5.33
C THR A 6 10.65 7.85 -6.41
N PRO A 7 11.95 7.53 -6.20
CA PRO A 7 12.71 6.79 -7.20
C PRO A 7 12.08 5.41 -7.38
N ARG A 8 12.07 4.89 -8.61
CA ARG A 8 11.55 3.54 -8.89
C ARG A 8 12.27 2.46 -8.08
N LEU A 9 13.56 2.66 -7.84
CA LEU A 9 14.40 1.79 -7.02
C LEU A 9 14.76 2.50 -5.71
N MET A 10 14.44 1.86 -4.59
CA MET A 10 14.67 2.38 -3.24
C MET A 10 15.72 1.54 -2.51
N ALA A 11 16.68 2.17 -1.85
CA ALA A 11 17.56 1.48 -0.90
C ALA A 11 16.77 1.08 0.36
N ALA A 12 17.34 0.18 1.18
CA ALA A 12 16.68 -0.39 2.36
C ALA A 12 16.00 0.65 3.26
N ARG A 13 16.70 1.75 3.56
CA ARG A 13 16.19 2.84 4.39
C ARG A 13 14.98 3.56 3.78
N ALA A 14 14.97 3.76 2.46
CA ALA A 14 13.86 4.42 1.78
C ALA A 14 12.65 3.47 1.68
N ALA A 15 12.88 2.20 1.34
CA ALA A 15 11.86 1.16 1.29
C ALA A 15 11.19 0.93 2.66
N ALA A 16 11.99 0.92 3.73
CA ALA A 16 11.49 0.79 5.10
C ALA A 16 10.60 1.99 5.49
N LYS A 17 11.02 3.22 5.15
CA LYS A 17 10.20 4.42 5.34
C LYS A 17 8.90 4.39 4.54
N PHE A 18 8.94 3.88 3.31
CA PHE A 18 7.77 3.75 2.45
C PHE A 18 6.69 2.86 3.08
N LEU A 19 7.09 1.73 3.66
CA LEU A 19 6.20 0.81 4.37
C LEU A 19 5.91 1.22 5.83
N GLY A 20 6.55 2.27 6.35
CA GLY A 20 6.42 2.69 7.75
C GLY A 20 7.05 1.72 8.77
N ILE A 21 8.00 0.88 8.35
CA ILE A 21 8.66 -0.13 9.19
C ILE A 21 10.15 0.18 9.41
N SER A 22 10.81 -0.58 10.29
CA SER A 22 12.26 -0.51 10.47
C SER A 22 13.02 -1.28 9.38
N GLU A 23 14.27 -0.88 9.09
CA GLU A 23 15.12 -1.56 8.09
C GLU A 23 15.36 -3.03 8.45
N SER A 24 15.49 -3.34 9.74
CA SER A 24 15.62 -4.72 10.22
C SER A 24 14.37 -5.54 9.92
N LYS A 25 13.18 -4.96 10.12
CA LYS A 25 11.90 -5.60 9.77
C LYS A 25 11.83 -5.85 8.26
N LEU A 26 12.15 -4.84 7.44
CA LEU A 26 12.17 -4.97 5.98
C LEU A 26 13.06 -6.13 5.51
N ARG A 27 14.25 -6.31 6.11
CA ARG A 27 15.18 -7.40 5.77
C ARG A 27 14.67 -8.79 6.14
N THR A 28 13.77 -8.89 7.12
CA THR A 28 13.12 -10.16 7.49
C THR A 28 11.95 -10.52 6.59
N LEU A 29 11.41 -9.55 5.85
CA LEU A 29 10.31 -9.79 4.92
C LEU A 29 10.83 -10.45 3.63
N ALA A 30 10.08 -11.40 3.10
CA ALA A 30 10.39 -12.11 1.87
C ALA A 30 10.01 -11.27 0.62
N ILE A 31 10.30 -9.98 0.62
CA ILE A 31 10.03 -9.07 -0.49
C ILE A 31 11.13 -9.25 -1.56
N PRO A 32 10.77 -9.31 -2.86
CA PRO A 32 11.74 -9.34 -3.95
C PRO A 32 12.76 -8.21 -3.82
N ARG A 33 14.05 -8.58 -3.86
CA ARG A 33 15.18 -7.66 -3.75
C ARG A 33 16.01 -7.71 -5.03
N LYS A 34 16.33 -6.55 -5.59
CA LYS A 34 17.17 -6.41 -6.79
C LYS A 34 18.58 -5.98 -6.37
N THR A 35 19.60 -6.51 -7.01
CA THR A 35 21.00 -6.13 -6.76
C THR A 35 21.47 -5.18 -7.84
N PHE A 36 21.84 -3.96 -7.48
CA PHE A 36 22.34 -2.94 -8.39
C PHE A 36 23.73 -2.49 -7.96
N GLY A 37 24.77 -2.92 -8.70
CA GLY A 37 26.16 -2.50 -8.46
C GLY A 37 26.69 -2.78 -7.05
N GLY A 38 26.23 -3.86 -6.41
CA GLY A 38 26.59 -4.22 -5.03
C GLY A 38 25.62 -3.71 -3.95
N ASN A 39 24.71 -2.80 -4.30
CA ASN A 39 23.65 -2.36 -3.40
C ASN A 39 22.40 -3.21 -3.59
N VAL A 40 21.68 -3.47 -2.49
CA VAL A 40 20.35 -4.07 -2.53
C VAL A 40 19.32 -2.95 -2.62
N VAL A 41 18.48 -3.03 -3.63
CA VAL A 41 17.40 -2.09 -3.90
C VAL A 41 16.07 -2.81 -4.05
N TRP A 42 15.01 -2.14 -3.66
CA TRP A 42 13.63 -2.60 -3.73
C TRP A 42 12.87 -1.75 -4.75
N ASP A 43 12.00 -2.39 -5.52
CA ASP A 43 11.13 -1.67 -6.44
C ASP A 43 9.93 -1.10 -5.69
N ARG A 44 9.46 0.07 -6.11
CA ARG A 44 8.21 0.63 -5.57
C ARG A 44 7.03 -0.30 -5.84
N ALA A 45 6.93 -0.88 -7.04
CA ALA A 45 5.81 -1.75 -7.40
C ALA A 45 5.75 -3.01 -6.54
N ASP A 46 6.93 -3.58 -6.22
CA ASP A 46 7.02 -4.76 -5.34
C ASP A 46 6.60 -4.42 -3.90
N LEU A 47 6.97 -3.22 -3.40
CA LEU A 47 6.56 -2.75 -2.08
C LEU A 47 5.07 -2.45 -2.01
N ASP A 48 4.51 -1.86 -3.06
CA ASP A 48 3.09 -1.53 -3.19
C ASP A 48 2.23 -2.80 -3.25
N ALA A 49 2.64 -3.79 -4.04
CA ALA A 49 2.00 -5.10 -4.09
C ALA A 49 2.07 -5.83 -2.74
N TYR A 50 3.18 -5.71 -2.02
CA TYR A 50 3.28 -6.26 -0.67
C TYR A 50 2.30 -5.55 0.29
N ALA A 51 2.20 -4.22 0.22
CA ALA A 51 1.28 -3.45 1.05
C ALA A 51 -0.19 -3.78 0.77
N ASP A 52 -0.56 -3.93 -0.51
CA ASP A 52 -1.92 -4.33 -0.93
C ASP A 52 -2.27 -5.76 -0.50
N SER A 53 -1.26 -6.66 -0.47
CA SER A 53 -1.46 -8.03 -0.02
C SER A 53 -1.64 -8.18 1.50
N LEU A 54 -1.34 -7.14 2.30
CA LEU A 54 -1.48 -7.21 3.75
C LEU A 54 -2.96 -7.22 4.14
N PRO A 55 -3.41 -8.23 4.91
CA PRO A 55 -4.77 -8.22 5.42
C PRO A 55 -4.94 -7.06 6.40
N TYR A 56 -6.05 -6.32 6.28
CA TYR A 56 -6.47 -5.41 7.32
C TYR A 56 -6.78 -6.19 8.60
N GLU A 57 -6.33 -5.68 9.74
CA GLU A 57 -6.78 -6.20 11.03
C GLU A 57 -8.30 -6.01 11.12
N GLY A 58 -9.05 -7.11 11.29
CA GLY A 58 -10.50 -7.09 11.40
C GLY A 58 -11.28 -7.53 10.14
N GLY A 59 -10.63 -7.74 8.99
CA GLY A 59 -11.22 -8.47 7.87
C GLY A 59 -12.56 -7.93 7.38
N GLU A 60 -12.60 -6.68 6.93
CA GLU A 60 -13.80 -6.11 6.32
C GLU A 60 -13.42 -5.58 4.95
N GLY A 61 -13.29 -6.50 3.99
CA GLY A 61 -13.34 -6.12 2.58
C GLY A 61 -14.60 -5.30 2.40
N LEU A 62 -14.42 -4.04 2.02
CA LEU A 62 -15.46 -3.05 1.76
C LEU A 62 -16.73 -3.76 1.28
N ALA A 63 -17.72 -3.87 2.18
CA ALA A 63 -19.05 -4.30 1.79
C ALA A 63 -19.43 -3.36 0.65
N THR A 64 -19.53 -3.91 -0.56
CA THR A 64 -19.92 -3.17 -1.75
C THR A 64 -21.19 -2.43 -1.38
N TRP A 65 -21.12 -1.10 -1.35
CA TRP A 65 -22.25 -0.24 -1.07
C TRP A 65 -23.24 -0.41 -2.22
N ASP A 66 -24.06 -1.46 -2.15
CA ASP A 66 -25.15 -1.75 -3.06
C ASP A 66 -26.33 -0.86 -2.66
N ASN A 67 -26.25 0.43 -3.03
CA ASN A 67 -27.40 1.33 -3.03
C ASN A 67 -28.11 1.23 -4.39
N SER A 68 -28.37 0.01 -4.88
CA SER A 68 -29.23 -0.14 -6.04
C SER A 68 -30.71 -0.06 -5.61
N GLY A 69 -31.18 1.19 -5.42
CA GLY A 69 -32.50 1.57 -5.94
C GLY A 69 -33.72 1.60 -5.02
N GLU A 70 -33.63 2.01 -3.75
CA GLU A 70 -34.84 2.28 -2.92
C GLU A 70 -34.81 3.67 -2.26
N ALA A 71 -34.62 4.73 -3.05
CA ALA A 71 -34.65 6.12 -2.58
C ALA A 71 -35.91 6.89 -3.00
N ASP A 72 -37.06 6.23 -3.24
CA ASP A 72 -38.25 6.91 -3.80
C ASP A 72 -39.34 7.33 -2.78
N ASP A 73 -39.26 6.97 -1.49
CA ASP A 73 -40.41 7.17 -0.56
C ASP A 73 -40.25 8.20 0.57
N ILE A 74 -39.26 9.11 0.52
CA ILE A 74 -38.99 10.01 1.67
C ILE A 74 -39.65 11.41 1.56
N TRP A 75 -40.27 11.78 0.44
CA TRP A 75 -40.78 13.16 0.23
C TRP A 75 -42.24 13.30 -0.19
N ARG A 76 -43.11 12.36 0.21
CA ARG A 76 -44.54 12.42 -0.15
C ARG A 76 -45.53 12.40 1.02
N ALA A 77 -45.24 13.10 2.11
CA ALA A 77 -46.27 13.55 3.05
C ALA A 77 -45.71 14.61 4.02
N ASN A 78 -45.79 15.89 3.65
CA ASN A 78 -46.17 17.01 4.53
C ASN A 78 -46.29 18.32 3.74
#